data_AF-Q2KKW8-F1
#
_entry.id   AF-Q2KKW8-F1
#
_cell.length_a   1.000
_cell.length_b   1.000
_cell.length_c   1.000
_cell.angle_alpha   90.00
_cell.angle_beta   90.00
_cell.angle_gamma   90.00
#
_symmetry.space_group_name_H-M   'P 1'
#
loop_
_entity.id
_entity.type
_entity.pdbx_description
1 polymer ?
#
loop_
_entity_poly.entity_id
_entity_poly.type
_entity_poly.pdbx_seq_one_letter_code
_entity_poly.pdbx_strand_id
1 'polypeptide(L)' 'FSERGDAVAKASKETHVMDYRSLVHDKDKAIYSEIRVIVFDIRGFYAELYDIINKNLEKVTNPKGEEKPSM' A
#
# COMPACT_ATOMS: atom_id res chain seq x y z
N PHE A 1 8.80 8.66 8.12
CA PHE A 1 9.54 8.78 9.40
C PHE A 1 10.22 10.14 9.57
N SER A 2 11.02 10.62 8.60
CA SER A 2 11.71 11.93 8.69
C SER A 2 10.77 13.09 8.99
N GLU A 3 9.66 13.22 8.24
CA GLU A 3 8.73 14.34 8.40
C GLU A 3 8.12 14.45 9.80
N ARG A 4 7.80 13.30 10.41
CA ARG A 4 7.31 13.25 11.79
C ARG A 4 8.41 13.67 12.76
N GLY A 5 9.64 13.21 12.54
CA GLY A 5 10.82 13.61 13.33
C GLY A 5 11.06 15.11 13.28
N ASP A 6 10.96 15.72 12.10
CA ASP A 6 11.10 17.16 11.91
C ASP A 6 9.99 17.94 12.63
N ALA A 7 8.74 17.45 12.56
CA ALA A 7 7.61 18.04 13.30
C ALA A 7 7.83 17.98 14.82
N VAL A 8 8.32 16.86 15.35
CA VAL A 8 8.66 16.72 16.78
C VAL A 8 9.82 17.65 17.16
N ALA A 9 10.85 17.76 16.31
CA ALA A 9 11.99 18.65 16.55
C ALA A 9 11.58 20.13 16.57
N LYS A 10 10.66 20.54 15.70
CA LYS A 10 10.09 21.90 15.73
C LYS A 10 9.24 22.13 16.97
N ALA A 11 8.37 21.17 17.33
CA ALA A 11 7.53 21.27 18.52
C ALA A 11 8.33 21.37 19.83
N SER A 12 9.53 20.77 19.90
CA SER A 12 10.40 20.84 21.08
C SER A 12 11.24 22.12 21.15
N LYS A 13 11.66 22.67 20.00
CA LYS A 13 12.45 23.92 19.93
C LYS A 13 11.60 25.17 20.03
N GLU A 14 10.46 25.20 19.35
CA GLU A 14 9.55 26.34 19.25
C GLU A 14 8.30 26.08 20.11
N THR A 15 8.49 25.99 21.42
CA THR A 15 7.45 25.51 22.37
C THR A 15 6.20 26.38 22.44
N HIS A 16 6.30 27.65 22.04
CA HIS A 16 5.18 28.60 21.97
C HIS A 16 4.30 28.39 20.73
N VAL A 17 4.82 27.72 19.69
CA VAL A 17 4.08 27.42 18.46
C VAL A 17 3.36 26.09 18.62
N MET A 18 2.13 26.14 19.15
CA MET A 18 1.33 24.94 19.45
C MET A 18 0.93 24.15 18.20
N ASP A 19 0.91 24.78 17.03
CA ASP A 19 0.57 24.15 15.76
C ASP A 19 1.53 23.01 15.40
N TYR A 20 2.81 23.05 15.83
CA TYR A 20 3.72 21.92 15.59
C TYR A 20 3.33 20.67 16.38
N ARG A 21 2.67 20.81 17.54
CA ARG A 21 2.15 19.65 18.29
C ARG A 21 0.95 19.06 17.55
N SER A 22 0.05 19.91 17.07
CA SER A 22 -1.07 19.50 16.22
C SER A 22 -0.57 18.79 14.95
N LEU A 23 0.47 19.32 14.31
CA LEU A 23 1.09 18.75 13.12
C LEU A 23 1.61 17.32 13.34
N VAL A 24 2.23 17.04 14.50
CA VAL A 24 2.67 15.67 14.85
C VAL A 24 1.46 14.73 14.88
N HIS A 25 0.37 15.14 15.52
CA HIS A 25 -0.85 14.32 15.60
C HIS A 25 -1.52 14.12 14.25
N ASP A 26 -1.55 15.15 13.40
CA ASP A 26 -2.16 15.05 12.08
C ASP A 26 -1.35 14.17 11.13
N LYS A 27 -0.01 14.21 11.23
CA LYS A 27 0.88 13.26 10.54
C LYS A 27 0.60 11.82 10.96
N ASP A 28 0.38 11.57 12.26
CA ASP A 28 0.05 10.23 12.77
C ASP A 28 -1.30 9.72 12.23
N LYS A 29 -2.34 10.56 12.21
CA LYS A 29 -3.65 10.21 11.64
C LYS A 29 -3.60 9.95 10.14
N ALA A 30 -2.83 10.76 9.40
CA ALA A 30 -2.65 10.60 7.97
C ALA A 30 -2.00 9.26 7.64
N ILE A 31 -0.88 8.94 8.30
CA ILE A 31 -0.17 7.66 8.10
C ILE A 31 -1.06 6.47 8.43
N TYR A 32 -1.83 6.52 9.52
CA TYR A 32 -2.77 5.45 9.85
C TYR A 32 -3.78 5.19 8.71
N SER A 33 -4.36 6.27 8.17
CA SER A 33 -5.34 6.17 7.08
C SER A 33 -4.70 5.65 5.79
N GLU A 34 -3.49 6.12 5.48
CA GLU A 34 -2.72 5.70 4.31
C GLU A 34 -2.35 4.21 4.39
N ILE A 35 -1.83 3.73 5.52
CA ILE A 35 -1.52 2.31 5.73
C ILE A 35 -2.77 1.45 5.50
N ARG A 36 -3.93 1.90 5.99
CA ARG A 36 -5.19 1.16 5.82
C ARG A 36 -5.58 1.06 4.34
N VAL A 37 -5.41 2.12 3.57
CA VAL A 37 -5.64 2.12 2.11
C VAL A 37 -4.66 1.18 1.42
N ILE A 38 -3.36 1.27 1.72
CA ILE A 38 -2.33 0.40 1.16
C ILE A 38 -2.67 -1.09 1.39
N VAL A 39 -3.13 -1.46 2.58
CA VAL A 39 -3.52 -2.85 2.88
C VAL A 39 -4.73 -3.28 2.02
N PHE A 40 -5.70 -2.39 1.81
CA PHE A 40 -6.82 -2.68 0.92
C PHE A 40 -6.40 -2.83 -0.53
N ASP A 41 -5.47 -2.00 -1.00
CA ASP A 41 -4.92 -2.06 -2.35
C ASP A 41 -4.13 -3.36 -2.56
N ILE A 42 -3.26 -3.74 -1.62
CA ILE A 42 -2.52 -5.01 -1.67
C ILE A 42 -3.50 -6.19 -1.81
N ARG A 43 -4.55 -6.22 -0.98
CA ARG A 43 -5.60 -7.24 -1.07
C ARG A 43 -6.30 -7.21 -2.44
N GLY A 44 -6.63 -6.02 -2.93
CA GLY A 44 -7.24 -5.80 -4.24
C GLY A 44 -6.38 -6.36 -5.36
N PHE A 45 -5.09 -6.02 -5.38
CA PHE A 45 -4.13 -6.50 -6.36
C PHE A 45 -3.99 -8.01 -6.37
N TYR A 46 -3.93 -8.67 -5.21
CA TYR A 46 -3.92 -10.13 -5.16
C TYR A 46 -5.19 -10.76 -5.73
N ALA A 47 -6.36 -10.19 -5.43
CA ALA A 47 -7.64 -10.69 -5.94
C ALA A 47 -7.75 -10.49 -7.46
N GLU A 48 -7.41 -9.30 -7.97
CA GLU A 48 -7.44 -8.97 -9.39
C GLU A 48 -6.44 -9.84 -10.19
N LEU A 49 -5.22 -9.99 -9.67
CA LEU A 49 -4.19 -10.81 -10.31
C LEU A 49 -4.61 -12.28 -10.35
N TYR A 50 -5.16 -12.80 -9.26
CA TYR A 50 -5.67 -14.17 -9.22
C TYR A 50 -6.83 -14.34 -10.23
N ASP A 51 -7.79 -13.43 -10.24
CA ASP A 51 -8.94 -13.49 -11.14
C ASP A 51 -8.53 -13.47 -12.61
N ILE A 52 -7.68 -12.52 -13.02
CA ILE A 52 -7.25 -12.39 -14.41
C ILE A 52 -6.39 -13.58 -14.86
N ILE A 53 -5.51 -14.10 -14.00
CA ILE A 53 -4.70 -15.28 -14.32
C ILE A 53 -5.60 -16.51 -14.48
N ASN A 54 -6.51 -16.77 -13.54
CA ASN A 54 -7.38 -17.95 -13.62
C ASN A 54 -8.29 -17.91 -14.85
N LYS A 55 -8.88 -16.75 -15.15
CA LYS A 55 -9.70 -16.57 -16.36
C LYS A 55 -8.93 -16.83 -17.66
N ASN A 56 -7.62 -16.66 -17.66
CA ASN A 56 -6.77 -16.81 -18.84
C ASN A 56 -5.78 -17.98 -18.72
N LEU A 57 -5.95 -18.87 -17.75
CA LEU A 57 -4.93 -19.84 -17.35
C LEU A 57 -4.47 -20.73 -18.50
N GLU A 58 -5.40 -21.18 -19.36
CA GLU A 58 -5.10 -22.01 -20.52
C GLU A 58 -4.24 -21.27 -21.54
N LYS A 59 -4.55 -20.01 -21.85
CA LYS A 59 -3.75 -19.19 -22.77
C LYS A 59 -2.39 -18.82 -22.17
N VAL A 60 -2.33 -18.65 -20.85
CA VAL A 60 -1.08 -18.35 -20.15
C VAL A 60 -0.17 -19.59 -20.09
N THR A 61 -0.73 -20.78 -19.88
CA THR A 61 0.05 -22.04 -19.73
C THR A 61 0.30 -22.76 -21.05
N ASN A 62 -0.59 -22.62 -22.03
CA ASN A 62 -0.49 -23.22 -23.36
C ASN A 62 -0.88 -22.21 -24.46
N PRO A 63 -0.10 -21.14 -24.65
CA PRO A 63 -0.43 -20.07 -25.60
C PRO A 63 -0.52 -20.54 -27.06
N LYS A 64 0.12 -21.66 -27.40
CA LYS A 64 0.13 -22.23 -28.76
C LYS A 64 -0.86 -23.37 -28.97
N GLY A 65 -1.54 -23.83 -27.91
CA GLY A 65 -2.49 -24.93 -28.00
C GLY A 65 -1.84 -26.28 -28.30
N GLU A 66 -0.60 -26.51 -27.85
CA GLU A 66 0.05 -27.81 -28.01
C GLU A 66 -0.75 -28.87 -27.23
N GLU A 67 -1.15 -29.96 -27.88
CA GLU A 67 -1.88 -31.04 -27.23
C GLU A 67 -0.99 -31.63 -26.12
N LYS A 68 -1.52 -31.72 -24.90
CA LYS A 68 -0.83 -32.47 -23.85
C LYS A 68 -0.65 -33.91 -24.35
N PRO A 69 0.57 -34.47 -24.35
CA PRO A 69 0.76 -35.85 -24.75
C PRO A 69 -0.11 -36.72 -23.85
N SER A 70 -1.03 -37.46 -24.46
CA SER A 70 -1.88 -38.42 -23.78
C SER A 70 -0.98 -39.48 -23.13
N MET A 71 -0.88 -39.47 -21.81
CA MET A 71 -0.41 -40.63 -21.03
C MET A 71 -1.59 -41.54 -20.72
#